data_AF-A0A0C5J5R9-F1
#
_entry.id   AF-A0A0C5J5R9-F1
#
_cell.length_a   1.000
_cell.length_b   1.000
_cell.length_c   1.000
_cell.angle_alpha   90.00
_cell.angle_beta   90.00
_cell.angle_gamma   90.00
#
_symmetry.space_group_name_H-M   'P 1'
#
loop_
_entity.id
_entity.type
_entity.pdbx_description
1 polymer ?
#
loop_
_entity_poly.entity_id
_entity_poly.type
_entity_poly.pdbx_seq_one_letter_code
_entity_poly.pdbx_strand_id
1 'polypeptide(L)' 'MHIELLKPHTHAGKRLAVGDRLDLNDASARWLIAQGTAKAATPATDSKPTRRDATSGVSTTAATQGD' A
#
# COMPACT_ATOMS: atom_id res chain seq x y z
N MET A 1 1.73 13.13 4.70
CA MET A 1 1.87 11.82 4.02
C MET A 1 2.90 11.97 2.93
N HIS A 2 3.94 11.15 2.97
CA HIS A 2 5.06 11.25 2.05
C HIS A 2 4.78 10.38 0.83
N ILE A 3 4.94 10.96 -0.36
CA ILE A 3 4.80 10.26 -1.64
C ILE A 3 6.05 10.48 -2.50
N GLU A 4 6.38 9.50 -3.34
CA GLU A 4 7.43 9.58 -4.34
C GLU A 4 6.77 9.68 -5.72
N LEU A 5 7.13 10.72 -6.48
CA LEU A 5 6.57 10.97 -7.79
C LEU A 5 7.05 9.94 -8.81
N LEU A 6 6.11 9.31 -9.51
CA LEU A 6 6.42 8.41 -10.64
C LEU A 6 6.41 9.16 -11.97
N LYS A 7 5.78 10.35 -12.00
CA LYS A 7 5.71 11.24 -13.16
C LYS A 7 6.11 12.66 -12.75
N PRO A 8 6.67 13.48 -13.66
CA PRO A 8 6.97 14.87 -13.36
C PRO A 8 5.69 15.62 -12.95
N HIS A 9 5.73 16.34 -11.83
CA HIS A 9 4.59 17.06 -11.30
C HIS A 9 4.97 18.48 -10.91
N THR A 10 4.06 19.43 -11.04
CA THR A 10 4.28 20.80 -10.60
C THR A 10 3.48 21.05 -9.34
N HIS A 11 4.16 21.23 -8.21
CA HIS A 11 3.54 21.49 -6.92
C HIS A 11 3.92 22.87 -6.40
N ALA A 12 2.92 23.70 -6.06
CA ALA A 12 3.10 25.07 -5.58
C ALA A 12 4.04 25.93 -6.47
N GLY A 13 3.95 25.75 -7.79
CA GLY A 13 4.79 26.45 -8.77
C GLY A 13 6.21 25.90 -8.92
N LYS A 14 6.58 24.85 -8.17
CA LYS A 14 7.86 24.14 -8.32
C LYS A 14 7.68 22.88 -9.13
N ARG A 15 8.51 22.70 -10.15
CA ARG A 15 8.53 21.48 -10.94
C ARG A 15 9.37 20.43 -10.23
N LEU A 16 8.75 19.29 -9.95
CA LEU A 16 9.33 18.13 -9.31
C LEU A 16 9.51 17.03 -10.34
N ALA A 17 10.63 16.33 -10.24
CA ALA A 17 10.96 15.25 -11.16
C ALA A 17 10.38 13.91 -10.69
N VAL A 18 10.54 12.89 -11.54
CA VAL A 18 10.31 11.51 -11.10
C VAL A 18 11.34 11.15 -10.03
N GLY A 19 10.90 10.53 -8.94
CA GLY A 19 11.72 10.19 -7.79
C GLY A 19 11.75 11.27 -6.69
N ASP A 20 11.24 12.47 -6.96
CA ASP A 20 11.10 13.50 -5.93
C ASP A 20 10.09 13.08 -4.85
N ARG A 21 10.44 13.39 -3.60
CA ARG A 21 9.59 13.13 -2.45
C ARG A 21 8.82 14.38 -2.07
N LEU A 22 7.50 14.23 -1.96
CA LEU A 22 6.60 15.31 -1.60
C LEU A 22 5.79 14.92 -0.37
N ASP A 23 5.68 15.82 0.60
CA ASP A 23 4.76 15.67 1.73
C ASP A 23 3.45 16.40 1.42
N LEU A 24 2.34 15.66 1.41
CA LEU A 24 0.99 16.16 1.18
C LEU A 24 0.02 15.62 2.22
N ASN A 25 -1.18 16.19 2.28
CA ASN A 25 -2.29 15.61 3.04
C ASN A 25 -2.69 14.21 2.50
N ASP A 26 -3.28 13.38 3.37
CA ASP A 26 -3.61 11.98 3.07
C ASP A 26 -4.53 11.83 1.86
N ALA A 27 -5.54 12.69 1.73
CA ALA A 27 -6.48 12.68 0.61
C ALA A 27 -5.77 12.94 -0.73
N SER A 28 -4.92 13.95 -0.81
CA SER A 28 -4.17 14.29 -2.04
C SER A 28 -3.14 13.23 -2.39
N ALA A 29 -2.43 12.72 -1.38
CA ALA A 29 -1.47 11.63 -1.55
C ALA A 29 -2.14 10.38 -2.10
N ARG A 30 -3.26 9.96 -1.50
CA ARG A 30 -4.04 8.79 -1.95
C ARG A 30 -4.59 8.97 -3.36
N TRP A 31 -5.07 10.17 -3.69
CA TRP A 31 -5.53 10.47 -5.04
C TRP A 31 -4.41 10.33 -6.07
N LEU A 32 -3.22 10.89 -5.83
CA LEU A 32 -2.07 10.75 -6.74
C LEU A 32 -1.59 9.30 -6.88
N ILE A 33 -1.68 8.51 -5.81
CA ILE A 33 -1.37 7.08 -5.83
C ILE A 33 -2.39 6.31 -6.66
N ALA A 34 -3.69 6.55 -6.45
CA ALA A 34 -4.76 5.91 -7.21
C ALA A 34 -4.68 6.22 -8.72
N GLN A 35 -4.21 7.41 -9.09
CA GLN A 35 -3.98 7.81 -10.47
C GLN A 35 -2.67 7.25 -11.06
N GLY A 36 -1.84 6.55 -10.27
CA GLY A 36 -0.53 6.06 -10.69
C GLY A 36 0.47 7.16 -11.02
N THR A 37 0.30 8.36 -10.44
CA THR A 37 1.19 9.51 -10.62
C THR A 37 2.29 9.55 -9.57
N ALA A 38 2.01 8.99 -8.39
CA ALA A 38 2.96 8.85 -7.30
C ALA A 38 2.79 7.50 -6.61
N LYS A 39 3.75 7.11 -5.76
CA LYS A 39 3.63 5.96 -4.84
C LYS A 39 3.81 6.45 -3.40
N ALA A 40 3.25 5.73 -2.44
CA ALA A 40 3.52 6.01 -1.03
C ALA A 40 5.03 5.90 -0.78
N ALA A 41 5.66 7.00 -0.37
CA ALA A 41 7.04 6.98 0.11
C ALA A 41 6.98 6.53 1.57
N THR A 42 6.72 5.24 1.76
CA THR A 42 6.88 4.63 3.08
C THR A 42 8.34 4.86 3.49
N PRO A 43 8.65 5.54 4.61
CA PRO A 43 9.95 5.31 5.23
C PRO A 43 10.03 3.79 5.41
N ALA A 44 11.20 3.20 5.24
CA ALA A 44 11.40 1.76 5.31
C ALA A 44 11.08 1.22 6.72
N THR A 45 9.82 1.25 7.12
CA THR A 45 9.27 0.29 8.04
C THR A 45 9.09 -0.93 7.15
N ASP A 46 10.15 -1.72 7.10
CA ASP A 46 10.05 -3.17 7.02
C ASP A 46 9.09 -3.62 8.14
N SER A 47 7.80 -3.35 7.97
CA SER A 47 6.74 -4.10 8.60
C SER A 47 6.41 -5.16 7.59
N LYS A 48 7.37 -6.09 7.42
CA LYS A 48 7.06 -7.50 7.31
C LYS A 48 5.76 -7.72 8.12
N PRO A 49 4.61 -8.04 7.50
CA PRO A 49 3.60 -8.74 8.26
C PRO A 49 4.29 -10.05 8.57
N THR A 50 4.91 -10.08 9.75
CA THR A 50 5.36 -11.30 10.39
C THR A 50 4.21 -12.26 10.25
N ARG A 51 4.43 -13.25 9.38
CA ARG A 51 3.68 -14.50 9.24
C ARG A 51 2.84 -14.70 10.50
N ARG A 52 1.57 -14.30 10.46
CA ARG A 52 0.60 -14.78 11.45
C ARG A 52 0.00 -16.02 10.83
N ASP A 53 0.72 -17.10 11.14
CA ASP A 53 0.19 -18.39 11.50
C ASP A 53 -0.71 -19.09 10.48
N ALA A 54 -0.06 -19.89 9.64
CA ALA A 54 -0.68 -21.10 9.12
C ALA A 54 -0.77 -22.11 10.27
N THR A 55 -1.80 -22.03 11.13
CA THR A 55 -2.40 -23.17 11.86
C THR A 55 -3.48 -22.73 12.86
N SER A 56 -4.73 -22.61 12.42
CA SER A 56 -5.91 -22.77 13.27
C SER A 56 -7.12 -23.01 12.36
N GLY A 57 -7.78 -24.16 12.34
CA GLY A 57 -7.59 -25.39 13.08
C GLY A 57 -8.33 -26.51 12.33
N VAL A 58 -7.79 -27.72 12.46
CA VAL A 58 -8.49 -28.95 12.12
C VAL A 58 -9.71 -29.12 13.04
N SER A 59 -10.63 -30.00 12.63
CA SER A 59 -11.90 -30.44 13.25
C SER A 59 -13.10 -29.71 12.63
N THR A 60 -14.09 -30.37 12.01
CA THR A 60 -14.72 -31.61 12.47
C THR A 60 -15.41 -32.34 11.30
N THR A 61 -15.27 -33.65 11.35
CA THR A 61 -16.01 -34.74 10.67
C THR A 61 -17.54 -34.56 10.62
N ALA A 62 -18.18 -35.00 9.53
CA ALA A 62 -19.47 -35.74 9.46
C ALA A 62 -20.08 -35.59 8.05
N ALA A 63 -20.73 -36.56 7.42
CA ALA A 63 -20.83 -38.00 7.56
C ALA A 63 -21.40 -38.46 6.20
N THR A 64 -20.87 -39.54 5.64
CA THR A 64 -21.50 -40.25 4.51
C THR A 64 -22.66 -41.05 5.08
N GLN A 65 -23.88 -40.71 4.66
CA GLN A 65 -25.09 -41.51 4.82
C GLN A 65 -25.72 -41.55 3.41
N GLY A 66 -25.90 -42.67 2.73
CA GLY A 66 -26.15 -44.03 3.20
C GLY A 66 -27.59 -44.37 2.84
N ASP A 67 -27.73 -45.36 1.95
CA ASP A 67 -28.95 -45.94 1.34
C ASP A 67 -29.41 -45.34 0.00
#